data_AF-A0A0A7X6U0-F1
#
_entry.id   AF-A0A0A7X6U0-F1
#
_cell.length_a   1.000
_cell.length_b   1.000
_cell.length_c   1.000
_cell.angle_alpha   90.00
_cell.angle_beta   90.00
_cell.angle_gamma   90.00
#
_symmetry.space_group_name_H-M   'P 1'
#
loop_
_entity.id
_entity.type
_entity.pdbx_description
1 polymer ?
#
loop_
_entity_poly.entity_id
_entity_poly.type
_entity_poly.pdbx_seq_one_letter_code
_entity_poly.pdbx_strand_id
1 'polypeptide(L)' 'ARGKKNGLDYLFHLYELCGEFLVQVQNLAKDCGDKCPTKVTNQVFRYAKKAGATYIN' A
#
# COMPACT_ATOMS: atom_id res chain seq x y z
N ALA A 1 18.93 -1.69 12.99
CA ALA A 1 19.70 -2.44 11.96
C ALA A 1 21.14 -1.90 11.90
N ARG A 2 22.16 -2.75 11.71
CA ARG A 2 23.56 -2.33 11.44
C ARG A 2 23.91 -2.65 9.99
N GLY A 3 24.61 -1.74 9.31
CA GLY A 3 24.95 -1.84 7.87
C GLY A 3 23.79 -1.45 6.94
N LYS A 4 23.90 -1.78 5.63
CA LYS A 4 22.87 -1.52 4.60
C LYS A 4 21.72 -2.55 4.64
N LYS A 5 21.08 -2.70 5.81
CA LYS A 5 19.97 -3.64 6.01
C LYS A 5 18.78 -2.91 6.61
N ASN A 6 17.58 -3.21 6.14
CA ASN A 6 16.35 -2.74 6.75
C ASN A 6 16.02 -3.62 7.96
N GLY A 7 15.50 -3.01 9.03
CA GLY A 7 15.04 -3.73 10.22
C GLY A 7 13.65 -4.31 10.04
N LEU A 8 13.21 -5.14 11.00
CA LEU A 8 11.82 -5.65 11.02
C LEU A 8 10.81 -4.53 11.23
N ASP A 9 11.16 -3.47 11.97
CA ASP A 9 10.29 -2.30 12.13
C ASP A 9 9.97 -1.64 10.79
N TYR A 10 10.95 -1.61 9.88
CA TYR A 10 10.73 -1.12 8.53
C TYR A 10 9.77 -2.03 7.76
N LEU A 11 9.90 -3.35 7.90
CA LEU A 11 8.95 -4.29 7.29
C LEU A 11 7.53 -4.08 7.81
N PHE A 12 7.34 -3.91 9.12
CA PHE A 12 6.01 -3.63 9.69
C PHE A 12 5.44 -2.30 9.21
N HIS A 13 6.27 -1.26 9.12
CA HIS A 13 5.87 0.01 8.54
C HIS A 13 5.38 -0.13 7.09
N LEU A 14 6.01 -1.00 6.28
CA LEU A 14 5.53 -1.27 4.91
C LEU A 14 4.13 -1.91 4.89
N TYR A 15 3.78 -2.75 5.87
CA TYR A 15 2.42 -3.29 5.99
C TYR A 15 1.40 -2.22 6.38
N GLU A 16 1.74 -1.34 7.30
CA GLU A 16 0.91 -0.19 7.67
C GLU A 16 0.67 0.72 6.46
N LEU A 17 1.74 1.01 5.70
CA LEU A 17 1.67 1.83 4.49
C LEU A 17 0.78 1.19 3.40
N CYS A 18 0.82 -0.14 3.24
CA CYS A 18 -0.13 -0.86 2.37
C CYS A 18 -1.59 -0.71 2.84
N GLY A 19 -1.81 -0.62 4.15
CA GLY A 19 -3.12 -0.32 4.73
C GLY A 19 -3.62 1.08 4.37
N GLU A 20 -2.75 2.09 4.43
CA GLU A 20 -3.08 3.45 4.00
C GLU A 20 -3.44 3.51 2.51
N PHE A 21 -2.68 2.83 1.66
CA PHE A 21 -3.00 2.73 0.24
C PHE A 21 -4.33 2.02 -0.02
N LEU A 22 -4.67 1.00 0.76
CA LEU A 22 -5.98 0.36 0.66
C LEU A 22 -7.09 1.38 0.94
N VAL A 23 -6.99 2.19 1.99
CA VAL A 23 -7.98 3.23 2.30
C VAL A 23 -8.12 4.24 1.16
N GLN A 24 -7.02 4.68 0.56
CA GLN A 24 -7.06 5.59 -0.59
C GLN A 24 -7.77 4.95 -1.80
N VAL A 25 -7.45 3.70 -2.12
CA VAL A 25 -8.11 2.96 -3.21
C VAL A 25 -9.60 2.75 -2.91
N GLN A 26 -9.97 2.48 -1.66
CA GLN A 26 -11.37 2.36 -1.25
C GLN A 26 -12.14 3.66 -1.45
N ASN A 27 -11.55 4.80 -1.08
CA ASN A 27 -12.19 6.11 -1.28
C ASN A 27 -12.39 6.40 -2.77
N LEU A 28 -11.38 6.16 -3.60
CA LEU A 28 -11.49 6.29 -5.06
C LEU A 28 -12.56 5.36 -5.65
N ALA A 29 -12.64 4.11 -5.18
CA ALA A 29 -13.65 3.16 -5.64
C ALA A 29 -15.08 3.62 -5.26
N LYS A 30 -15.26 4.17 -4.05
CA LYS A 30 -16.54 4.75 -3.62
C LYS A 30 -16.96 5.94 -4.46
N ASP A 31 -16.03 6.85 -4.76
CA ASP A 31 -16.29 8.05 -5.57
C ASP A 31 -16.64 7.69 -7.02
N CYS A 32 -16.03 6.64 -7.57
CA CYS A 32 -16.32 6.13 -8.92
C CYS A 32 -17.55 5.22 -8.99
N GLY A 33 -18.13 4.80 -7.87
CA GLY A 33 -19.21 3.79 -7.82
C GLY A 33 -18.75 2.36 -8.15
N ASP A 34 -17.44 2.10 -8.08
CA ASP A 34 -16.83 0.79 -8.33
C ASP A 34 -16.87 -0.12 -7.09
N LYS A 35 -16.63 -1.42 -7.30
CA LYS A 35 -16.52 -2.39 -6.21
C LYS A 35 -15.35 -2.03 -5.28
N CYS A 36 -15.67 -1.63 -4.06
CA CYS A 36 -14.70 -1.29 -3.03
C CYS A 36 -13.93 -2.55 -2.53
N PRO A 37 -12.59 -2.58 -2.57
CA PRO A 37 -11.80 -3.70 -2.06
C PRO A 37 -11.80 -3.73 -0.53
N THR A 38 -11.80 -4.91 0.09
CA THR A 38 -11.75 -5.08 1.56
C THR A 38 -10.42 -5.66 2.07
N LYS A 39 -9.52 -6.03 1.16
CA LYS A 39 -8.18 -6.52 1.42
C LYS A 39 -7.20 -5.81 0.50
N VAL A 40 -5.91 -5.84 0.84
CA VAL A 40 -4.85 -5.42 -0.08
C VAL A 40 -4.90 -6.31 -1.32
N THR A 41 -5.21 -5.71 -2.48
CA THR A 41 -5.27 -6.39 -3.78
C THR A 41 -4.16 -5.92 -4.71
N ASN A 42 -3.99 -6.55 -5.86
CA ASN A 42 -3.06 -6.10 -6.91
C ASN A 42 -3.31 -4.66 -7.39
N GLN A 43 -4.52 -4.11 -7.19
CA GLN A 43 -4.80 -2.71 -7.49
C GLN A 43 -4.13 -1.77 -6.49
N VAL A 44 -4.05 -2.17 -5.21
CA VAL A 44 -3.38 -1.41 -4.14
C VAL A 44 -1.88 -1.35 -4.41
N PHE A 45 -1.24 -2.47 -4.77
CA PHE A 45 0.17 -2.49 -5.16
C PHE A 45 0.48 -1.61 -6.38
N ARG A 46 -0.39 -1.68 -7.41
CA ARG A 46 -0.28 -0.80 -8.59
C ARG A 46 -0.43 0.68 -8.23
N TYR A 47 -1.36 1.00 -7.33
CA TYR A 47 -1.57 2.35 -6.85
C TYR A 47 -0.36 2.86 -6.04
N ALA A 48 0.17 2.06 -5.11
CA ALA A 48 1.37 2.39 -4.34
C ALA A 48 2.57 2.73 -5.23
N LYS A 49 2.80 1.92 -6.28
CA LYS A 49 3.85 2.19 -7.27
C LYS A 49 3.61 3.51 -8.03
N LYS A 50 2.37 3.83 -8.39
CA LYS A 50 1.99 5.10 -9.03
C LYS A 50 2.18 6.30 -8.09
N ALA A 51 1.95 6.11 -6.80
CA ALA A 51 2.14 7.12 -5.76
C ALA A 51 3.62 7.34 -5.35
N GLY A 52 4.57 6.63 -5.97
CA GLY A 52 6.01 6.78 -5.72
C GLY A 52 6.60 5.76 -4.74
N ALA A 53 5.80 4.91 -4.10
CA ALA A 53 6.26 3.85 -3.22
C ALA A 53 6.71 2.61 -4.02
N THR A 54 7.73 2.77 -4.86
CA THR A 54 8.25 1.73 -5.78
C THR A 54 8.89 0.53 -5.09
N TYR A 55 9.22 0.67 -3.80
CA TYR A 55 9.79 -0.39 -2.96
C TYR A 55 8.74 -1.39 -2.44
N ILE A 56 7.44 -1.11 -2.59
CA ILE A 56 6.35 -2.05 -2.28
C ILE A 56 6.06 -2.89 -3.53
N ASN A 57 6.06 -4.23 -3.40
CA ASN A 57 5.69 -5.18 -4.46
C ASN A 57 4.74 -6.26 -3.97
#